data_AF-A0A517L939-F1
#
_entry.id   AF-A0A517L939-F1
#
_cell.length_a   1.000
_cell.length_b   1.000
_cell.length_c   1.000
_cell.angle_alpha   90.00
_cell.angle_beta   90.00
_cell.angle_gamma   90.00
#
_symmetry.space_group_name_H-M   'P 1'
#
loop_
_entity.id
_entity.type
_entity.pdbx_description
1 polymer ?
#
loop_
_entity_poly.entity_id
_entity_poly.type
_entity_poly.pdbx_seq_one_letter_code
_entity_poly.pdbx_strand_id
1 'polypeptide(L)'
;MAKSVTSGTRVTSTWSADEDQTLLDARASGMNWKPIAQTHFPTKTPNACRKRHERLIERRNAENWGGIKAETLARQYMLFRAEIWKPLADSLGEKWQVIEAKCMEKGLKNLQASEKALRRKERGMDSPAEAIQQEQTAPAASAGAGRSRNMSIQSMLSPSPPAEEYRP
;
A
#
# COMPACT_ATOMS: atom_id res chain seq x y z
N MET A 1 -53.67 -5.73 13.82
CA MET A 1 -52.54 -6.25 13.02
C MET A 1 -51.35 -5.32 13.23
N ALA A 2 -50.33 -5.73 14.00
CA ALA A 2 -49.13 -4.93 14.22
C ALA A 2 -47.92 -5.66 13.62
N LYS A 3 -47.20 -4.99 12.72
CA LYS A 3 -45.98 -5.49 12.07
C LYS A 3 -44.79 -5.14 12.97
N SER A 4 -44.09 -6.15 13.48
CA SER A 4 -42.85 -5.96 14.24
C SER A 4 -41.69 -5.68 13.29
N VAL A 5 -41.19 -4.45 13.30
CA VAL A 5 -39.95 -4.06 12.64
C VAL A 5 -38.78 -4.45 13.54
N THR A 6 -38.00 -5.45 13.14
CA THR A 6 -36.74 -5.82 13.80
C THR A 6 -35.65 -4.81 13.45
N SER A 7 -35.36 -3.91 14.38
CA SER A 7 -34.23 -2.99 14.31
C SER A 7 -32.91 -3.76 14.45
N GLY A 8 -32.24 -4.02 13.33
CA GLY A 8 -30.88 -4.58 13.31
C GLY A 8 -29.86 -3.56 13.80
N THR A 9 -29.54 -3.59 15.09
CA THR A 9 -28.40 -2.89 15.66
C THR A 9 -27.13 -3.49 15.06
N ARG A 10 -26.50 -2.78 14.11
CA ARG A 10 -25.17 -3.13 13.61
C ARG A 10 -24.16 -2.82 14.72
N VAL A 11 -23.99 -3.78 15.62
CA VAL A 11 -22.89 -3.77 16.58
C VAL A 11 -21.60 -3.85 15.76
N THR A 12 -20.89 -2.74 15.65
CA THR A 12 -19.57 -2.70 15.04
C THR A 12 -18.66 -3.52 15.94
N SER A 13 -18.41 -4.76 15.55
CA SER A 13 -17.69 -5.64 16.42
C SER A 13 -16.21 -5.26 16.47
N THR A 14 -15.82 -4.70 17.60
CA THR A 14 -14.45 -4.69 18.09
C THR A 14 -13.97 -6.14 18.13
N TRP A 15 -12.79 -6.42 17.57
CA TRP A 15 -12.13 -7.72 17.60
C TRP A 15 -11.13 -7.72 18.76
N SER A 16 -11.17 -8.72 19.64
CA SER A 16 -10.18 -8.90 20.69
C SER A 16 -8.98 -9.73 20.22
N ALA A 17 -7.91 -9.75 21.01
CA ALA A 17 -6.73 -10.59 20.72
C ALA A 17 -7.05 -12.09 20.81
N ASP A 18 -7.90 -12.50 21.77
CA ASP A 18 -8.32 -13.91 21.91
C ASP A 18 -9.19 -14.37 20.72
N GLU A 19 -10.06 -13.47 20.22
CA GLU A 19 -10.83 -13.72 18.99
C GLU A 19 -9.90 -13.86 17.78
N ASP A 20 -8.84 -13.05 17.69
CA ASP A 20 -7.84 -13.16 16.62
C ASP A 20 -7.10 -14.49 16.67
N GLN A 21 -6.68 -14.95 17.85
CA GLN A 21 -5.98 -16.21 18.03
C GLN A 21 -6.88 -17.40 17.63
N THR A 22 -8.13 -17.40 18.12
CA THR A 22 -9.13 -18.43 17.77
C THR A 22 -9.38 -18.47 16.26
N LEU A 23 -9.46 -17.31 15.60
CA LEU A 23 -9.65 -17.20 14.16
C LEU A 23 -8.45 -17.74 13.37
N LEU A 24 -7.23 -17.46 13.82
CA LEU A 24 -5.99 -17.97 13.21
C LEU A 24 -5.89 -19.49 13.36
N ASP A 25 -6.15 -20.04 14.54
CA ASP A 25 -6.04 -21.47 14.83
C ASP A 25 -7.08 -22.29 14.05
N ALA A 26 -8.34 -21.83 14.05
CA ALA A 26 -9.40 -22.49 13.28
C ALA A 26 -9.13 -22.46 11.76
N ARG A 27 -8.44 -21.42 11.28
CA ARG A 27 -8.03 -21.37 9.86
C ARG A 27 -6.82 -22.24 9.58
N ALA A 28 -5.86 -22.32 10.50
CA ALA A 28 -4.72 -23.22 10.42
C ALA A 28 -5.13 -24.69 10.41
N SER A 29 -6.22 -25.04 11.11
CA SER A 29 -6.81 -26.39 11.08
C SER A 29 -7.61 -26.69 9.81
N GLY A 30 -7.61 -25.80 8.81
CA GLY A 30 -8.25 -26.00 7.51
C GLY A 30 -9.76 -25.74 7.46
N MET A 31 -10.38 -25.20 8.52
CA MET A 31 -11.82 -24.93 8.50
C MET A 31 -12.18 -23.79 7.52
N ASN A 32 -13.38 -23.89 6.94
CA ASN A 32 -13.94 -22.88 6.05
C ASN A 32 -14.60 -21.74 6.85
N TRP A 33 -14.69 -20.54 6.27
CA TRP A 33 -15.18 -19.33 6.94
C TRP A 33 -16.58 -19.44 7.55
N LYS A 34 -17.48 -20.19 6.89
CA LYS A 34 -18.86 -20.37 7.34
C LYS A 34 -18.92 -21.20 8.64
N PRO A 35 -18.33 -22.40 8.72
CA PRO A 35 -18.15 -23.12 9.98
C PRO A 35 -17.45 -22.30 11.06
N ILE A 36 -16.35 -21.60 10.73
CA ILE A 36 -15.61 -20.80 11.72
C ILE A 36 -16.50 -19.74 12.38
N ALA A 37 -17.26 -18.98 11.58
CA ALA A 37 -18.15 -17.96 12.11
C ALA A 37 -19.26 -18.56 12.97
N GLN A 38 -19.86 -19.67 12.54
CA GLN A 38 -20.96 -20.32 13.28
C GLN A 38 -20.49 -20.93 14.61
N THR A 39 -19.32 -21.56 14.63
CA THR A 39 -18.80 -22.27 15.80
C THR A 39 -18.16 -21.33 16.82
N HIS A 40 -17.40 -20.33 16.36
CA HIS A 40 -16.56 -19.51 17.25
C HIS A 40 -17.05 -18.06 17.39
N PHE A 41 -17.78 -17.54 16.40
CA PHE A 41 -18.12 -16.11 16.33
C PHE A 41 -19.60 -15.87 15.96
N PRO A 42 -20.56 -16.27 16.80
CA PRO A 42 -21.99 -16.24 16.46
C PRO A 42 -22.53 -14.83 16.15
N THR A 43 -21.84 -13.79 16.61
CA THR A 43 -22.18 -12.38 16.35
C THR A 43 -21.50 -11.81 15.10
N LYS A 44 -20.59 -12.55 14.47
CA LYS A 44 -19.83 -12.13 13.28
C LYS A 44 -20.27 -12.90 12.05
N THR A 45 -20.17 -12.25 10.90
CA THR A 45 -20.41 -12.94 9.62
C THR A 45 -19.15 -13.67 9.15
N PRO A 46 -19.28 -14.71 8.29
CA PRO A 46 -18.14 -15.38 7.65
C PRO A 46 -17.21 -14.41 6.91
N ASN A 47 -17.78 -13.39 6.26
CA ASN A 47 -17.02 -12.37 5.55
C ASN A 47 -16.22 -11.47 6.52
N ALA A 48 -16.75 -11.18 7.70
CA ALA A 48 -16.01 -10.44 8.73
C ALA A 48 -14.80 -11.24 9.23
N CYS A 49 -14.94 -12.56 9.41
CA CYS A 49 -13.84 -13.47 9.77
C CYS A 49 -12.77 -13.49 8.69
N ARG A 50 -13.15 -13.63 7.42
CA ARG A 50 -12.20 -13.57 6.28
C ARG A 50 -11.43 -12.26 6.28
N LYS A 51 -12.12 -11.11 6.33
CA LYS A 51 -11.49 -9.78 6.31
C LYS A 51 -10.57 -9.56 7.49
N ARG A 52 -10.93 -10.05 8.68
CA ARG A 52 -10.06 -9.94 9.86
C ARG A 52 -8.81 -10.79 9.69
N HIS A 53 -8.96 -12.03 9.25
CA HIS A 53 -7.84 -12.93 8.99
C HIS A 53 -6.89 -12.34 7.93
N GLU A 54 -7.40 -11.82 6.81
CA GLU A 54 -6.58 -11.14 5.79
C GLU A 54 -5.70 -10.04 6.41
N ARG A 55 -6.29 -9.16 7.23
CA ARG A 55 -5.56 -8.09 7.93
C ARG A 55 -4.51 -8.61 8.93
N LEU A 56 -4.83 -9.69 9.65
CA LEU A 56 -3.89 -10.32 10.58
C LEU A 56 -2.69 -10.92 9.84
N ILE A 57 -2.93 -11.57 8.70
CA ILE A 57 -1.85 -12.11 7.86
C ILE A 57 -1.03 -11.01 7.22
N GLU A 58 -1.64 -9.94 6.71
CA GLU A 58 -0.92 -8.76 6.19
C GLU A 58 0.00 -8.14 7.26
N ARG A 59 -0.53 -7.95 8.48
CA ARG A 59 0.25 -7.44 9.62
C ARG A 59 1.39 -8.39 9.98
N ARG A 60 1.10 -9.69 10.13
CA ARG A 60 2.12 -10.69 10.42
C ARG A 60 3.18 -10.73 9.32
N ASN A 61 2.81 -10.60 8.06
CA ASN A 61 3.77 -10.58 6.95
C ASN A 61 4.65 -9.32 6.98
N ALA A 62 4.09 -8.16 7.35
CA ALA A 62 4.85 -6.94 7.59
C ALA A 62 5.80 -7.07 8.79
N GLU A 63 5.36 -7.72 9.87
CA GLU A 63 6.17 -8.01 11.06
C GLU A 63 7.23 -9.10 10.79
N ASN A 64 6.93 -10.06 9.91
CA ASN A 64 7.82 -11.15 9.50
C ASN A 64 8.93 -10.70 8.53
N TRP A 65 8.88 -9.45 8.06
CA TRP A 65 10.07 -8.72 7.56
C TRP A 65 11.00 -8.25 8.71
N GLY A 66 10.72 -8.69 9.94
CA GLY A 66 11.41 -8.34 11.16
C GLY A 66 12.92 -8.59 11.17
N GLY A 67 13.54 -8.06 12.23
CA GLY A 67 14.98 -7.78 12.39
C GLY A 67 15.94 -8.70 11.66
N ILE A 68 15.86 -10.02 11.84
CA ILE A 68 16.81 -10.97 11.22
C ILE A 68 16.79 -10.89 9.68
N LYS A 69 15.61 -10.71 9.06
CA LYS A 69 15.52 -10.54 7.60
C LYS A 69 15.99 -9.15 7.17
N ALA A 70 15.76 -8.13 7.98
CA ALA A 70 16.23 -6.78 7.72
C ALA A 70 17.77 -6.65 7.85
N GLU A 71 18.38 -7.29 8.85
CA GLU A 71 19.82 -7.34 9.07
C GLU A 71 20.52 -8.16 7.98
N THR A 72 19.94 -9.30 7.62
CA THR A 72 20.45 -10.11 6.50
C THR A 72 20.37 -9.33 5.19
N LEU A 73 19.24 -8.65 4.93
CA LEU A 73 19.08 -7.76 3.78
C LEU A 73 20.12 -6.64 3.79
N ALA A 74 20.35 -5.98 4.92
CA ALA A 74 21.35 -4.92 5.03
C ALA A 74 22.75 -5.44 4.70
N ARG A 75 23.14 -6.62 5.22
CA ARG A 75 24.42 -7.24 4.92
C ARG A 75 24.57 -7.57 3.44
N GLN A 76 23.56 -8.23 2.86
CA GLN A 76 23.59 -8.59 1.44
C GLN A 76 23.57 -7.36 0.55
N TYR A 77 22.76 -6.35 0.89
CA TYR A 77 22.72 -5.07 0.19
C TYR A 77 24.12 -4.48 0.12
N MET A 78 24.80 -4.35 1.26
CA MET A 78 26.15 -3.78 1.36
C MET A 78 27.18 -4.52 0.48
N LEU A 79 27.08 -5.84 0.35
CA LEU A 79 27.96 -6.63 -0.51
C LEU A 79 27.71 -6.37 -1.99
N PHE A 80 26.45 -6.24 -2.40
CA PHE A 80 26.05 -6.15 -3.80
C PHE A 80 25.85 -4.72 -4.32
N ARG A 81 26.01 -3.67 -3.49
CA ARG A 81 25.71 -2.27 -3.89
C ARG A 81 26.34 -1.90 -5.24
N ALA A 82 27.63 -2.17 -5.39
CA ALA A 82 28.32 -1.85 -6.63
C ALA A 82 27.74 -2.61 -7.82
N GLU A 83 27.45 -3.90 -7.69
CA GLU A 83 26.89 -4.72 -8.77
C GLU A 83 25.47 -4.30 -9.16
N ILE A 84 24.65 -3.91 -8.18
CA ILE A 84 23.28 -3.42 -8.39
C ILE A 84 23.29 -2.11 -9.18
N TRP A 85 24.16 -1.17 -8.78
CA TRP A 85 24.09 0.21 -9.24
C TRP A 85 25.06 0.54 -10.39
N LYS A 86 26.13 -0.24 -10.60
CA LYS A 86 27.12 -0.01 -11.68
C LYS A 86 26.49 0.08 -13.08
N PRO A 87 25.63 -0.85 -13.54
CA PRO A 87 25.08 -0.79 -14.90
C PRO A 87 24.29 0.50 -15.17
N LEU A 88 23.53 0.96 -14.16
CA LEU A 88 22.80 2.23 -14.25
C LEU A 88 23.76 3.42 -14.25
N ALA A 89 24.80 3.38 -13.42
CA ALA A 89 25.82 4.41 -13.31
C ALA A 89 26.59 4.57 -14.63
N ASP A 90 27.00 3.46 -15.25
CA ASP A 90 27.70 3.44 -16.53
C ASP A 90 26.85 4.05 -17.64
N SER A 91 25.54 3.74 -17.68
CA SER A 91 24.63 4.34 -18.67
C SER A 91 24.43 5.85 -18.52
N LEU A 92 24.62 6.38 -17.31
CA LEU A 92 24.42 7.80 -16.99
C LEU A 92 25.74 8.58 -16.90
N GLY A 93 26.90 7.92 -17.01
CA GLY A 93 28.21 8.54 -16.89
C GLY A 93 28.54 9.05 -15.48
N GLU A 94 27.91 8.48 -14.45
CA GLU A 94 28.02 8.94 -13.07
C GLU A 94 28.59 7.88 -12.13
N LYS A 95 28.99 8.27 -10.91
CA LYS A 95 29.44 7.31 -9.89
C LYS A 95 28.25 6.54 -9.31
N TRP A 96 28.40 5.22 -9.12
CA TRP A 96 27.30 4.37 -8.61
C TRP A 96 26.76 4.83 -7.24
N GLN A 97 27.61 5.40 -6.38
CA GLN A 97 27.21 5.97 -5.09
C GLN A 97 26.25 7.17 -5.25
N VAL A 98 26.45 7.98 -6.28
CA VAL A 98 25.61 9.16 -6.56
C VAL A 98 24.24 8.70 -7.04
N ILE A 99 24.21 7.72 -7.94
CA ILE A 99 22.97 7.14 -8.47
C ILE A 99 22.15 6.48 -7.36
N GLU A 100 22.78 5.65 -6.53
CA GLU A 100 22.14 5.02 -5.38
C GLU A 100 21.51 6.07 -4.45
N ALA A 101 22.29 7.11 -4.08
CA ALA A 101 21.80 8.19 -3.23
C ALA A 101 20.60 8.90 -3.86
N LYS A 102 20.64 9.21 -5.16
CA LYS A 102 19.55 9.87 -5.87
C LYS A 102 18.31 8.98 -6.00
N CYS A 103 18.48 7.68 -6.20
CA CYS A 103 17.38 6.73 -6.25
C CYS A 103 16.69 6.60 -4.89
N MET A 104 17.45 6.55 -3.79
CA MET A 104 16.91 6.51 -2.43
C MET A 104 16.26 7.84 -2.03
N GLU A 105 16.85 8.98 -2.38
CA GLU A 105 16.33 10.33 -2.11
C GLU A 105 14.98 10.57 -2.82
N LYS A 106 14.91 10.26 -4.12
CA LYS A 106 13.67 10.43 -4.89
C LYS A 106 12.64 9.36 -4.54
N GLY A 107 13.09 8.13 -4.28
CA GLY A 107 12.24 6.98 -4.08
C GLY A 107 11.57 6.48 -5.37
N LEU A 108 11.25 5.19 -5.40
CA LEU A 108 10.76 4.50 -6.60
C LEU A 108 9.49 5.13 -7.19
N LYS A 109 8.53 5.54 -6.35
CA LYS A 109 7.26 6.12 -6.81
C LYS A 109 7.45 7.41 -7.60
N ASN A 110 8.34 8.29 -7.14
CA ASN A 110 8.59 9.56 -7.82
C ASN A 110 9.41 9.37 -9.10
N LEU A 111 10.34 8.41 -9.12
CA LEU A 111 11.06 8.03 -10.33
C LEU A 111 10.09 7.51 -11.41
N GLN A 112 9.18 6.62 -11.03
CA GLN A 112 8.14 6.10 -11.94
C GLN A 112 7.19 7.20 -12.43
N ALA A 113 6.81 8.15 -11.56
CA ALA A 113 5.97 9.27 -11.97
C ALA A 113 6.69 10.20 -12.97
N SER A 114 7.98 10.48 -12.73
CA SER A 114 8.81 11.30 -13.61
C SER A 114 8.99 10.65 -14.98
N GLU A 115 9.24 9.34 -15.02
CA GLU A 115 9.36 8.57 -16.26
C GLU A 115 8.07 8.59 -17.08
N LYS A 116 6.92 8.39 -16.42
CA LYS A 116 5.60 8.49 -17.06
C LYS A 116 5.33 9.88 -17.64
N ALA A 117 5.75 10.93 -16.95
CA ALA A 117 5.63 12.30 -17.44
C ALA A 117 6.50 12.52 -18.68
N LEU A 118 7.77 12.07 -18.65
CA LEU A 118 8.66 12.12 -19.83
C LEU A 118 8.07 11.38 -21.03
N ARG A 119 7.56 10.17 -20.83
CA ARG A 119 6.92 9.40 -21.92
C ARG A 119 5.68 10.06 -22.50
N ARG A 120 4.94 10.85 -21.73
CA ARG A 120 3.78 11.62 -22.21
C ARG A 120 4.24 12.80 -23.05
N LYS A 121 5.27 13.51 -22.57
CA LYS A 121 5.92 14.60 -23.30
C LYS A 121 6.47 14.14 -24.66
N GLU A 122 7.15 12.99 -24.69
CA GLU A 122 7.68 12.38 -25.93
C GLU A 122 6.58 11.99 -26.92
N ARG A 123 5.38 11.66 -26.44
CA ARG A 123 4.21 11.37 -27.27
C ARG A 123 3.48 12.63 -27.76
N GLY A 124 4.05 13.82 -27.54
CA GLY A 124 3.44 15.09 -27.96
C GLY A 124 2.15 15.42 -27.23
N MET A 125 1.91 14.83 -26.05
CA MET A 125 0.70 15.06 -25.25
C MET A 125 0.79 16.31 -24.36
N ASP A 126 1.85 17.11 -24.48
CA ASP A 126 1.99 18.41 -23.82
C ASP A 126 1.76 19.54 -24.83
N SER A 127 0.53 20.05 -24.87
CA SER A 127 0.26 21.41 -25.35
C SER A 127 0.74 22.39 -24.29
N PRO A 128 1.61 23.38 -24.59
CA PRO A 128 2.14 24.29 -23.59
C PRO A 128 1.12 25.40 -23.32
N ALA A 129 0.33 25.24 -22.25
CA ALA A 129 -0.37 26.35 -21.64
C ALA A 129 -0.11 26.35 -20.12
N GLU A 130 0.67 27.37 -19.72
CA GLU A 130 0.79 27.91 -18.36
C GLU A 130 1.75 27.21 -17.38
N ALA A 131 3.05 27.46 -17.58
CA ALA A 131 3.98 27.64 -16.47
C ALA A 131 4.32 29.14 -16.37
N ILE A 132 3.42 29.93 -15.75
CA ILE A 132 3.69 31.33 -15.41
C ILE A 132 4.56 31.35 -14.14
N GLN A 133 5.84 31.63 -14.39
CA GLN A 133 6.82 32.39 -13.61
C GLN A 133 6.50 32.69 -12.13
N GLN A 134 7.28 32.12 -11.22
CA GLN A 134 7.52 32.69 -9.88
C GLN A 134 8.75 33.62 -9.97
N GLU A 135 8.51 34.91 -10.20
CA GLU A 135 9.46 35.98 -9.89
C GLU A 135 9.14 36.55 -8.49
N GLN A 136 10.19 36.78 -7.72
CA GLN A 136 10.18 37.26 -6.34
C GLN A 136 9.74 38.72 -6.26
N THR A 137 8.69 39.02 -5.48
CA THR A 137 8.58 40.28 -4.73
C THR A 137 7.85 40.04 -3.40
N ALA A 138 8.46 40.44 -2.28
CA ALA A 138 7.80 40.59 -0.98
C ALA A 138 7.16 42.00 -0.92
N PRO A 139 6.05 42.23 -0.17
CA PRO A 139 6.17 42.45 1.27
C PRO A 139 5.01 41.98 2.17
N ALA A 140 5.38 41.81 3.44
CA ALA A 140 4.65 41.98 4.72
C ALA A 140 3.13 41.74 4.87
N ALA A 141 2.86 40.91 5.89
CA ALA A 141 1.84 41.05 6.94
C ALA A 141 0.56 40.17 6.91
N SER A 142 0.43 39.47 8.05
CA SER A 142 -0.78 39.09 8.79
C SER A 142 -1.30 37.65 8.69
N ALA A 143 -1.19 37.01 9.87
CA ALA A 143 -2.19 36.20 10.57
C ALA A 143 -2.94 35.08 9.82
N GLY A 144 -2.78 33.85 10.32
CA GLY A 144 -3.79 32.80 10.15
C GLY A 144 -3.20 31.40 10.19
N ALA A 145 -3.17 30.79 11.37
CA ALA A 145 -2.74 29.42 11.59
C ALA A 145 -3.60 28.42 10.78
N GLY A 146 -2.97 27.75 9.81
CA GLY A 146 -3.55 26.64 9.08
C GLY A 146 -3.36 25.32 9.82
N ARG A 147 -4.44 24.59 10.08
CA ARG A 147 -4.40 23.16 10.46
C ARG A 147 -5.17 22.37 9.41
N SER A 148 -4.49 21.99 8.33
CA SER A 148 -5.06 21.15 7.28
C SER A 148 -4.86 19.67 7.61
N ARG A 149 -5.95 18.93 7.68
CA ARG A 149 -5.98 17.48 7.90
C ARG A 149 -5.62 16.79 6.60
N ASN A 150 -4.66 15.88 6.66
CA ASN A 150 -4.25 15.02 5.57
C ASN A 150 -5.38 14.01 5.28
N MET A 151 -6.07 14.11 4.13
CA MET A 151 -6.98 13.06 3.66
C MET A 151 -6.20 12.06 2.81
N SER A 152 -6.18 10.82 3.29
CA SER A 152 -5.60 9.65 2.63
C SER A 152 -6.35 9.34 1.32
N ILE A 153 -5.63 9.33 0.19
CA ILE A 153 -6.15 8.81 -1.09
C ILE A 153 -5.84 7.31 -1.13
N GLN A 154 -6.81 6.50 -0.74
CA GLN A 154 -6.84 5.08 -1.11
C GLN A 154 -8.13 4.81 -1.88
N SER A 155 -8.09 5.05 -3.18
CA SER A 155 -9.02 4.46 -4.14
C SER A 155 -8.31 4.24 -5.47
N MET A 156 -8.80 3.24 -6.20
CA MET A 156 -8.48 2.90 -7.59
C MET A 156 -7.23 2.04 -7.83
N LEU A 157 -7.34 0.73 -7.61
CA LEU A 157 -7.09 -0.19 -8.72
C LEU A 157 -7.78 -1.55 -8.48
N SER A 158 -8.92 -1.71 -9.16
CA SER A 158 -9.49 -3.00 -9.50
C SER A 158 -8.71 -3.55 -10.70
N PRO A 159 -8.26 -4.82 -10.72
CA PRO A 159 -7.88 -5.46 -11.97
C PRO A 159 -9.06 -6.25 -12.55
N SER A 160 -9.45 -5.91 -13.78
CA SER A 160 -10.20 -6.79 -14.67
C SER A 160 -9.37 -8.04 -15.02
N PRO A 161 -10.00 -9.20 -15.25
CA PRO A 161 -9.30 -10.44 -15.60
C PRO A 161 -8.90 -10.49 -17.08
N PRO A 162 -7.79 -11.14 -17.46
CA PRO A 162 -7.55 -11.54 -18.83
C PRO A 162 -8.27 -12.87 -19.15
N ALA A 163 -8.69 -13.00 -20.40
CA ALA A 163 -9.29 -14.19 -20.98
C ALA A 163 -8.21 -15.16 -21.47
N GLU A 164 -8.37 -16.45 -21.16
CA GLU A 164 -7.87 -17.64 -21.87
C GLU A 164 -8.43 -18.86 -21.10
N GLU A 165 -9.48 -19.53 -21.58
CA GLU A 165 -9.44 -20.59 -22.60
C GLU A 165 -8.60 -21.80 -22.16
N TYR A 166 -9.24 -22.78 -21.51
CA TYR A 166 -9.10 -24.20 -21.91
C TYR A 166 -10.16 -25.06 -21.22
N ARG A 167 -10.82 -25.87 -22.06
CA ARG A 167 -11.86 -26.87 -21.79
C ARG A 167 -11.20 -28.20 -21.34
N PRO A 168 -11.94 -29.21 -20.82
CA PRO A 168 -12.86 -30.02 -21.63
C PRO A 168 -14.31 -30.04 -21.12
#